data_AF-A0A7S1WKD5-F1
#
_entry.id   AF-A0A7S1WKD5-F1
#
_cell.length_a   1.000
_cell.length_b   1.000
_cell.length_c   1.000
_cell.angle_alpha   90.00
_cell.angle_beta   90.00
_cell.angle_gamma   90.00
#
_symmetry.space_group_name_H-M   'P 1'
#
loop_
_entity.id
_entity.type
_entity.pdbx_description
1 polymer ?
#
loop_
_entity_poly.entity_id
_entity_poly.type
_entity_poly.pdbx_seq_one_letter_code
_entity_poly.pdbx_strand_id
1 'polypeptide(L)'
;ERSDKKSDAPGKPDKLQAGQKEGKTPSGSSQQQSAPACFVCLDRPSRYILEPCGHRVVCEECAIQLVENAVRSRSANDAAGGAHHSAERGGGACPLCGLVITRAMRLFS
;
A
#
# COMPACT_ATOMS: atom_id res chain seq x y z
N GLU A 1 65.68 -18.05 -35.74
CA GLU A 1 65.95 -17.81 -34.31
C GLU A 1 64.60 -17.89 -33.59
N ARG A 2 64.21 -19.06 -33.08
CA ARG A 2 64.40 -19.52 -31.69
C ARG A 2 63.82 -18.55 -30.64
N SER A 3 62.67 -18.99 -30.11
CA SER A 3 62.37 -19.11 -28.68
C SER A 3 61.80 -17.93 -27.87
N ASP A 4 60.53 -18.09 -27.52
CA ASP A 4 60.00 -18.26 -26.15
C ASP A 4 60.58 -17.43 -24.98
N LYS A 5 59.74 -16.59 -24.35
CA LYS A 5 59.50 -16.49 -22.88
C LYS A 5 58.35 -15.50 -22.61
N LYS A 6 57.12 -15.88 -22.25
CA LYS A 6 56.55 -16.28 -20.93
C LYS A 6 56.79 -15.28 -19.79
N SER A 7 55.70 -14.80 -19.18
CA SER A 7 55.49 -14.42 -17.76
C SER A 7 54.01 -13.98 -17.62
N ASP A 8 53.09 -14.80 -17.12
CA ASP A 8 52.73 -15.04 -15.71
C ASP A 8 52.18 -13.80 -14.96
N ALA A 9 50.87 -13.81 -14.66
CA ALA A 9 50.31 -13.53 -13.32
C ALA A 9 48.75 -13.45 -13.36
N PRO A 10 48.04 -14.15 -12.46
CA PRO A 10 46.59 -14.01 -12.27
C PRO A 10 46.26 -12.86 -11.31
N GLY A 11 45.59 -11.82 -11.82
CA GLY A 11 45.07 -10.74 -10.98
C GLY A 11 43.77 -11.15 -10.27
N LYS A 12 43.87 -11.47 -8.97
CA LYS A 12 42.72 -11.40 -8.05
C LYS A 12 42.74 -10.02 -7.38
N PRO A 13 41.59 -9.33 -7.33
CA PRO A 13 41.27 -8.65 -6.09
C PRO A 13 39.95 -9.17 -5.51
N ASP A 14 40.09 -9.76 -4.32
CA ASP A 14 39.02 -9.95 -3.36
C ASP A 14 38.65 -8.57 -2.77
N LYS A 15 37.39 -8.16 -2.93
CA LYS A 15 36.77 -7.19 -2.04
C LYS A 15 35.35 -7.61 -1.72
N LEU A 16 35.20 -8.18 -0.53
CA LEU A 16 33.99 -8.14 0.27
C LEU A 16 33.53 -6.69 0.51
N GLN A 17 32.21 -6.48 0.41
CA GLN A 17 31.33 -5.78 1.37
C GLN A 17 30.25 -4.97 0.65
N ALA A 18 28.98 -5.29 0.92
CA ALA A 18 28.06 -4.43 1.65
C ALA A 18 26.65 -5.04 1.56
N GLY A 19 26.09 -5.43 2.70
CA GLY A 19 24.73 -5.95 2.77
C GLY A 19 23.68 -4.87 2.53
N GLN A 20 22.67 -5.21 1.73
CA GLN A 20 21.32 -4.67 1.74
C GLN A 20 20.43 -5.92 1.62
N LYS A 21 19.87 -6.49 2.68
CA LYS A 21 18.66 -6.08 3.41
C LYS A 21 17.50 -5.71 2.49
N GLU A 22 16.99 -6.69 1.74
CA GLU A 22 15.71 -6.54 1.05
C GLU A 22 14.77 -7.67 1.48
N GLY A 23 13.71 -7.22 2.15
CA GLY A 23 12.45 -7.91 2.46
C GLY A 23 12.41 -9.42 2.31
N LYS A 24 12.40 -10.09 3.47
CA LYS A 24 11.75 -11.39 3.60
C LYS A 24 10.29 -11.24 3.19
N THR A 25 9.98 -11.50 1.92
CA THR A 25 8.60 -11.80 1.50
C THR A 25 8.17 -13.03 2.30
N PRO A 26 7.09 -12.98 3.09
CA PRO A 26 6.58 -14.19 3.72
C PRO A 26 6.01 -15.07 2.61
N SER A 27 6.82 -16.03 2.15
CA SER A 27 6.31 -17.29 1.64
C SER A 27 5.71 -18.04 2.83
N GLY A 28 4.39 -17.94 2.98
CA GLY A 28 3.60 -18.61 4.00
C GLY A 28 2.55 -19.51 3.36
N SER A 29 2.81 -20.81 3.43
CA SER A 29 1.96 -21.92 2.99
C SER A 29 0.62 -21.96 3.74
N SER A 30 -0.44 -22.45 3.06
CA SER A 30 -1.86 -22.56 3.45
C SER A 30 -2.75 -21.45 2.90
N GLN A 31 -3.26 -21.67 1.69
CA GLN A 31 -4.24 -20.82 1.01
C GLN A 31 -5.64 -20.96 1.64
N GLN A 32 -5.80 -20.51 2.88
CA GLN A 32 -7.10 -20.00 3.31
C GLN A 32 -7.17 -18.59 2.70
N GLN A 33 -7.99 -18.37 1.67
CA GLN A 33 -8.19 -17.07 1.02
C GLN A 33 -8.80 -16.07 2.02
N SER A 34 -7.98 -15.59 2.93
CA SER A 34 -8.36 -14.64 3.96
C SER A 34 -8.37 -13.26 3.34
N ALA A 35 -9.43 -12.51 3.60
CA ALA A 35 -9.55 -11.11 3.19
C ALA A 35 -8.28 -10.31 3.55
N PRO A 36 -7.79 -9.40 2.68
CA PRO A 36 -6.64 -8.56 3.01
C PRO A 36 -6.94 -7.69 4.23
N ALA A 37 -5.92 -7.30 5.00
CA ALA A 37 -6.09 -6.44 6.17
C ALA A 37 -6.59 -5.03 5.80
N CYS A 38 -7.27 -4.37 6.74
CA CYS A 38 -7.76 -3.00 6.61
C CYS A 38 -6.59 -2.03 6.45
N PHE A 39 -6.61 -1.17 5.44
CA PHE A 39 -5.56 -0.19 5.16
C PHE A 39 -5.46 0.92 6.21
N VAL A 40 -6.49 1.10 7.04
CA VAL A 40 -6.55 2.16 8.06
C VAL A 40 -5.98 1.68 9.38
N CYS A 41 -6.51 0.58 9.93
CA CYS A 41 -6.08 0.07 11.24
C CYS A 41 -5.05 -1.07 11.16
N LEU A 42 -4.84 -1.68 9.99
CA LEU A 42 -3.95 -2.82 9.75
C LEU A 42 -4.20 -4.05 10.63
N ASP A 43 -5.34 -4.09 11.32
CA ASP A 43 -5.67 -5.08 12.35
C ASP A 43 -6.78 -6.03 11.89
N ARG A 44 -7.88 -5.50 11.32
CA ARG A 44 -9.08 -6.26 10.94
C ARG A 44 -9.14 -6.56 9.45
N PRO A 45 -9.83 -7.63 9.02
CA PRO A 45 -10.00 -7.94 7.61
C PRO A 45 -10.83 -6.86 6.89
N SER A 46 -10.38 -6.46 5.70
CA SER A 46 -11.13 -5.59 4.81
C SER A 46 -12.30 -6.37 4.21
N ARG A 47 -13.53 -5.99 4.56
CA ARG A 47 -14.77 -6.68 4.10
C ARG A 47 -15.78 -5.71 3.49
N TYR A 48 -15.40 -4.45 3.37
CA TYR A 48 -16.28 -3.39 2.89
C TYR A 48 -15.75 -2.80 1.57
N ILE A 49 -16.66 -2.61 0.62
CA ILE A 49 -16.43 -1.87 -0.62
C ILE A 49 -16.83 -0.43 -0.40
N LEU A 50 -15.95 0.49 -0.80
CA LEU A 50 -16.21 1.92 -0.81
C LEU A 50 -16.82 2.34 -2.15
N GLU A 51 -17.90 3.10 -2.14
CA GLU A 51 -18.52 3.61 -3.36
C GLU A 51 -18.43 5.13 -3.45
N PRO A 52 -18.27 5.68 -4.68
CA PRO A 52 -18.44 5.01 -5.98
C PRO A 52 -17.19 4.29 -6.53
N CYS A 53 -16.05 4.31 -5.85
CA CYS A 53 -14.81 3.80 -6.42
C CYS A 53 -14.67 2.27 -6.51
N GLY A 54 -15.46 1.50 -5.76
CA GLY A 54 -15.43 0.04 -5.77
C GLY A 54 -14.26 -0.60 -4.99
N HIS A 55 -13.40 0.19 -4.33
CA HIS A 55 -12.22 -0.37 -3.66
C HIS A 55 -12.57 -1.02 -2.31
N ARG A 56 -12.06 -2.24 -2.11
CA ARG A 56 -12.19 -3.01 -0.87
C ARG A 56 -10.91 -2.91 -0.04
N VAL A 57 -10.86 -1.91 0.84
CA VAL A 57 -9.62 -1.57 1.56
C VAL A 57 -9.83 -1.34 3.06
N VAL A 58 -11.05 -1.46 3.58
CA VAL A 58 -11.36 -1.15 4.98
C VAL A 58 -12.21 -2.21 5.68
N CYS A 59 -12.06 -2.29 7.01
CA CYS A 59 -12.94 -3.05 7.91
C CYS A 59 -14.21 -2.26 8.24
N GLU A 60 -15.13 -2.89 8.98
CA GLU A 60 -16.42 -2.34 9.40
C GLU A 60 -16.31 -0.99 10.13
N GLU A 61 -15.54 -0.92 11.20
CA GLU A 61 -15.42 0.30 12.00
C GLU A 61 -14.75 1.44 11.25
N CYS A 62 -13.73 1.14 10.43
CA CYS A 62 -13.08 2.16 9.60
C CYS A 62 -14.00 2.62 8.45
N ALA A 63 -14.84 1.73 7.92
CA ALA A 63 -15.84 2.10 6.92
C ALA A 63 -16.89 3.06 7.50
N ILE A 64 -17.40 2.80 8.71
CA ILE A 64 -18.35 3.68 9.41
C ILE A 64 -17.74 5.08 9.59
N GLN A 65 -16.54 5.16 10.18
CA GLN A 65 -15.87 6.45 10.39
C GLN A 65 -15.63 7.21 9.08
N LEU A 66 -15.24 6.52 8.00
CA LEU A 66 -15.08 7.14 6.69
C LEU A 66 -16.40 7.71 6.17
N VAL A 67 -17.49 6.94 6.20
CA VAL A 67 -18.80 7.40 5.72
C VAL A 67 -19.33 8.56 6.56
N GLU A 68 -19.23 8.48 7.89
CA GLU A 68 -19.67 9.59 8.76
C GLU A 68 -18.85 10.86 8.51
N ASN A 69 -17.55 10.73 8.30
CA ASN A 69 -16.71 11.87 7.99
C ASN A 69 -16.99 12.43 6.58
N ALA A 70 -17.41 11.60 5.63
CA ALA A 70 -17.88 12.05 4.32
C ALA A 70 -19.19 12.87 4.43
N VAL A 71 -20.09 12.52 5.34
CA VAL A 71 -21.31 13.30 5.61
C VAL A 71 -20.95 14.64 6.26
N ARG A 72 -20.03 14.63 7.23
CA ARG A 72 -19.59 15.86 7.94
C ARG A 72 -18.80 16.83 7.05
N SER A 73 -17.96 16.30 6.17
CA SER A 73 -17.13 17.10 5.26
C SER A 73 -17.89 17.76 4.12
N ARG A 74 -19.14 17.34 3.83
CA ARG A 74 -20.02 18.01 2.84
C ARG A 74 -20.32 19.46 3.19
N SER A 75 -20.31 19.84 4.46
CA SER A 75 -20.54 21.22 4.91
C SER A 75 -19.29 22.11 4.89
N ALA A 76 -18.12 21.54 4.59
CA ALA A 76 -16.83 22.24 4.55
C ALA A 76 -16.26 22.40 3.13
N ASN A 77 -16.87 21.76 2.12
CA ASN A 77 -16.25 21.54 0.81
C ASN A 77 -16.66 22.54 -0.30
N ASP A 78 -17.45 23.56 0.00
CA ASP A 78 -17.70 24.69 -0.94
C ASP A 78 -16.50 25.65 -1.07
N ALA A 79 -15.33 25.30 -0.54
CA ALA A 79 -14.15 26.18 -0.52
C ALA A 79 -12.89 25.63 -1.21
N ALA A 80 -12.87 24.39 -1.72
CA ALA A 80 -11.62 23.80 -2.23
C ALA A 80 -11.77 23.17 -3.62
N GLY A 81 -11.85 24.01 -4.64
CA GLY A 81 -11.40 23.63 -5.96
C GLY A 81 -9.88 23.46 -5.96
N GLY A 82 -9.40 22.29 -6.38
CA GLY A 82 -8.02 22.13 -6.86
C GLY A 82 -6.99 21.56 -5.89
N ALA A 83 -6.44 20.42 -6.32
CA ALA A 83 -5.04 19.99 -6.20
C ALA A 83 -4.39 19.78 -4.81
N HIS A 84 -4.13 18.51 -4.52
CA HIS A 84 -2.84 17.91 -4.16
C HIS A 84 -1.91 18.60 -3.13
N HIS A 85 -1.58 17.81 -2.09
CA HIS A 85 -0.47 17.94 -1.13
C HIS A 85 -0.60 19.01 -0.04
N SER A 86 -1.27 18.66 1.08
CA SER A 86 -0.74 18.83 2.45
C SER A 86 -1.68 18.24 3.52
N ALA A 87 -1.20 17.16 4.13
CA ALA A 87 -1.34 16.72 5.53
C ALA A 87 -2.65 16.83 6.33
N GLU A 88 -3.81 17.04 5.72
CA GLU A 88 -5.09 16.87 6.41
C GLU A 88 -5.91 15.90 5.58
N ARG A 89 -5.72 14.60 5.83
CA ARG A 89 -6.47 13.55 5.13
C ARG A 89 -7.92 13.64 5.64
N GLY A 90 -8.66 14.61 5.12
CA GLY A 90 -10.05 14.88 5.42
C GLY A 90 -10.81 13.57 5.33
N GLY A 91 -11.40 13.17 6.46
CA GLY A 91 -12.13 11.93 6.54
C GLY A 91 -13.27 11.93 5.51
N GLY A 92 -13.48 10.79 4.84
CA GLY A 92 -14.51 10.67 3.81
C GLY A 92 -14.02 10.44 2.39
N ALA A 93 -12.72 10.26 2.18
CA ALA A 93 -12.15 9.84 0.90
C ALA A 93 -11.58 8.42 0.95
N CYS A 94 -11.62 7.73 -0.19
CA CYS A 94 -11.03 6.41 -0.36
C CYS A 94 -9.50 6.48 -0.17
N PRO A 95 -8.89 5.66 0.71
CA PRO A 95 -7.45 5.72 0.95
C PRO A 95 -6.60 5.22 -0.23
N LEU A 96 -7.22 4.52 -1.20
CA LEU A 96 -6.54 4.00 -2.38
C LEU A 96 -6.52 4.99 -3.55
N CYS A 97 -7.64 5.65 -3.83
CA CYS A 97 -7.79 6.52 -5.00
C CYS A 97 -8.16 7.98 -4.69
N GLY A 98 -8.37 8.32 -3.42
CA GLY A 98 -8.73 9.67 -2.99
C GLY A 98 -10.17 10.09 -3.32
N LEU A 99 -10.96 9.24 -3.98
CA LEU A 99 -12.33 9.57 -4.37
C LEU A 99 -13.23 9.69 -3.14
N VAL A 100 -14.09 10.72 -3.11
CA VAL A 100 -15.05 10.94 -2.02
C VAL A 100 -16.00 9.73 -1.92
N ILE A 101 -16.11 9.19 -0.72
CA ILE A 101 -16.94 8.04 -0.40
C ILE A 101 -18.36 8.54 -0.14
N THR A 102 -19.36 7.94 -0.79
CA THR A 102 -20.78 8.21 -0.52
C THR A 102 -21.41 7.14 0.35
N ARG A 103 -20.94 5.88 0.24
CA ARG A 103 -21.43 4.75 0.99
C ARG A 103 -20.36 3.65 1.09
N ALA A 104 -20.51 2.77 2.07
CA ALA A 104 -19.70 1.57 2.21
C ALA A 104 -20.60 0.34 2.37
N MET A 105 -20.36 -0.70 1.58
CA MET A 105 -21.19 -1.92 1.59
C MET A 105 -20.38 -3.13 2.04
N ARG A 106 -20.97 -3.94 2.93
CA ARG A 106 -20.37 -5.20 3.39
C ARG A 106 -20.47 -6.25 2.29
N LEU A 107 -19.36 -6.94 2.03
CA LEU A 107 -19.35 -8.13 1.18
C LEU A 107 -19.73 -9.35 2.02
N PHE A 108 -20.70 -10.10 1.52
CA PHE A 108 -20.99 -11.46 1.97
C PHE A 108 -20.22 -12.40 1.03
N SER A 109 -19.29 -13.16 1.59
CA SER A 109 -18.59 -14.26 0.91
C SER A 109 -18.90 -15.54 1.66
#